data_AF-A0A5B6V9Y5-F1
#
_entry.id   AF-A0A5B6V9Y5-F1
#
_cell.length_a   1.000
_cell.length_b   1.000
_cell.length_c   1.000
_cell.angle_alpha   90.00
_cell.angle_beta   90.00
_cell.angle_gamma   90.00
#
_symmetry.space_group_name_H-M   'P 1'
#
loop_
_entity.id
_entity.type
_entity.pdbx_description
1 polymer ?
#
loop_
_entity_poly.entity_id
_entity_poly.type
_entity_poly.pdbx_seq_one_letter_code
_entity_poly.pdbx_strand_id
1 'polypeptide(L)'
;MTLTNYECEFVRLSKYARDCVSTEAIMCKRFKDGLNEEIRLFVGILELKEFVVLVERACKADELANEETKADIESRDSKKKTVGFQSSSKKSRGFTT
;
A
#
# COMPACT_ATOMS: atom_id res chain seq x y z
N MET A 1 -41.47 21.01 15.79
CA MET A 1 -41.18 20.56 14.41
C MET A 1 -42.44 19.93 13.85
N THR A 2 -42.93 20.38 12.70
CA THR A 2 -44.00 19.70 11.96
C THR A 2 -43.39 18.79 10.91
N LEU A 3 -44.10 17.73 10.49
CA LEU A 3 -43.67 16.85 9.40
C LEU A 3 -43.28 17.63 8.14
N THR A 4 -44.04 18.67 7.81
CA THR A 4 -43.77 19.58 6.70
C THR A 4 -42.45 20.35 6.84
N ASN A 5 -42.08 20.79 8.05
CA ASN A 5 -40.77 21.41 8.28
C ASN A 5 -39.64 20.38 8.15
N TYR A 6 -39.83 19.15 8.64
CA TYR A 6 -38.83 18.08 8.49
C TYR A 6 -38.58 17.73 7.02
N GLU A 7 -39.65 17.57 6.23
CA GLU A 7 -39.54 17.26 4.80
C GLU A 7 -38.81 18.38 4.05
N CYS A 8 -39.12 19.64 4.35
CA CYS A 8 -38.45 20.78 3.73
C CYS A 8 -36.95 20.85 4.09
N GLU A 9 -36.60 20.61 5.35
CA GLU A 9 -35.22 20.52 5.83
C GLU A 9 -34.46 19.34 5.19
N PHE A 10 -35.08 18.15 5.11
CA PHE A 10 -34.49 16.97 4.49
C PHE A 10 -34.20 17.20 3.01
N VAL A 11 -35.16 17.75 2.26
CA VAL A 11 -34.96 18.08 0.83
C VAL A 11 -33.82 19.07 0.66
N ARG A 12 -33.76 20.12 1.50
CA ARG A 12 -32.67 21.11 1.47
C ARG A 12 -31.30 20.48 1.74
N LEU A 13 -31.21 19.60 2.73
CA LEU A 13 -29.97 18.90 3.09
C LEU A 13 -29.57 17.84 2.05
N SER A 14 -30.54 17.14 1.45
CA SER A 14 -30.30 16.10 0.44
C SER A 14 -29.60 16.63 -0.82
N LYS A 15 -29.72 17.93 -1.12
CA LYS A 15 -29.00 18.58 -2.21
C LYS A 15 -27.48 18.52 -1.99
N TYR A 16 -27.03 18.76 -0.77
CA TYR A 16 -25.61 18.72 -0.42
C TYR A 16 -25.05 17.30 -0.43
N ALA A 17 -25.87 16.27 -0.20
CA ALA A 17 -25.42 14.89 -0.30
C ALA A 17 -24.86 14.57 -1.71
N ARG A 18 -25.53 15.04 -2.78
CA ARG A 18 -25.05 14.85 -4.15
C ARG A 18 -23.75 15.60 -4.43
N ASP A 19 -23.62 16.83 -3.94
CA ASP A 19 -22.41 17.65 -4.12
C ASP A 19 -21.23 17.07 -3.33
N CYS A 20 -21.48 16.57 -2.11
CA CYS A 20 -20.50 15.86 -1.29
C CYS A 20 -20.04 14.57 -1.96
N VAL A 21 -20.96 13.72 -2.44
CA VAL A 21 -20.63 12.47 -3.15
C VAL A 21 -19.87 12.76 -4.46
N SER A 22 -20.24 13.82 -5.17
CA SER A 22 -19.52 14.25 -6.38
C SER A 22 -18.10 14.71 -6.05
N THR A 23 -17.93 15.46 -4.96
CA THR A 23 -16.61 15.89 -4.46
C THR A 23 -15.78 14.68 -4.02
N GLU A 24 -16.38 13.73 -3.31
CA GLU A 24 -15.73 12.53 -2.82
C GLU A 24 -15.27 11.62 -3.95
N ALA A 25 -16.10 11.41 -4.98
CA ALA A 25 -15.71 10.67 -6.18
C ALA A 25 -14.48 11.30 -6.88
N ILE A 26 -14.42 12.64 -6.94
CA ILE A 26 -13.28 13.37 -7.51
C ILE A 26 -12.02 13.19 -6.63
N MET A 27 -12.17 13.27 -5.30
CA MET A 27 -11.06 13.02 -4.37
C MET A 27 -10.53 11.59 -4.50
N CYS A 28 -11.43 10.60 -4.52
CA CYS A 28 -11.11 9.19 -4.73
C CYS A 28 -10.36 8.97 -6.03
N LYS A 29 -10.79 9.59 -7.13
CA LYS A 29 -10.11 9.50 -8.42
C LYS A 29 -8.69 10.07 -8.35
N ARG A 30 -8.53 11.31 -7.88
CA ARG A 30 -7.22 11.97 -7.77
C ARG A 30 -6.26 11.19 -6.87
N PHE A 31 -6.77 10.60 -5.80
CA PHE A 31 -6.00 9.75 -4.91
C PHE A 31 -5.51 8.48 -5.62
N LYS A 32 -6.42 7.72 -6.26
CA LYS A 32 -6.05 6.51 -7.03
C LYS A 32 -5.04 6.81 -8.13
N ASP A 33 -5.17 7.96 -8.80
CA ASP A 33 -4.24 8.39 -9.86
C ASP A 33 -2.83 8.70 -9.32
N GLY A 34 -2.69 9.07 -8.04
CA GLY A 34 -1.42 9.35 -7.37
C GLY A 34 -0.77 8.17 -6.64
N LEU A 35 -1.42 7.00 -6.60
CA LEU A 35 -0.88 5.81 -5.93
C LEU A 35 0.15 5.09 -6.81
N ASN A 36 1.10 4.41 -6.16
CA ASN A 36 2.01 3.47 -6.82
C ASN A 36 1.22 2.34 -7.49
N GLU A 37 1.71 1.80 -8.60
CA GLU A 37 1.02 0.82 -9.44
C GLU A 37 0.56 -0.42 -8.67
N GLU A 38 1.39 -0.90 -7.75
CA GLU A 38 1.12 -2.05 -6.90
C GLU A 38 -0.06 -1.81 -5.95
N ILE A 39 -0.01 -0.72 -5.17
CA ILE A 39 -1.09 -0.31 -4.27
C ILE A 39 -2.35 0.02 -5.07
N ARG A 40 -2.19 0.67 -6.23
CA ARG A 40 -3.30 1.02 -7.14
C ARG A 40 -3.99 -0.22 -7.68
N LEU A 41 -3.27 -1.31 -7.95
CA LEU A 41 -3.87 -2.59 -8.35
C LEU A 41 -4.73 -3.16 -7.22
N PHE A 42 -4.18 -3.23 -6.00
CA PHE A 42 -4.90 -3.73 -4.82
C PHE A 42 -6.18 -2.94 -4.55
N VAL A 43 -6.09 -1.62 -4.57
CA VAL A 43 -7.20 -0.72 -4.25
C VAL A 43 -8.16 -0.54 -5.42
N GLY A 44 -7.67 -0.63 -6.66
CA GLY A 44 -8.44 -0.49 -7.89
C GLY A 44 -9.49 -1.59 -8.07
N ILE A 45 -9.15 -2.83 -7.69
CA ILE A 45 -10.06 -3.98 -7.75
C ILE A 45 -11.28 -3.78 -6.82
N LEU A 46 -11.12 -3.05 -5.72
CA LEU A 46 -12.16 -2.88 -4.71
C LEU A 46 -13.20 -1.80 -5.07
N GLU A 47 -13.03 -1.04 -6.17
CA GLU A 47 -13.95 0.00 -6.65
C GLU A 47 -14.55 0.93 -5.55
N LEU A 48 -13.74 1.29 -4.56
CA LEU A 48 -14.21 2.06 -3.40
C LEU A 48 -14.66 3.48 -3.82
N LYS A 49 -15.81 3.89 -3.27
CA LYS A 49 -16.47 5.19 -3.49
C LYS A 49 -16.27 6.17 -2.35
N GLU A 50 -16.08 5.67 -1.13
CA GLU A 50 -15.80 6.47 0.06
C GLU A 50 -14.30 6.69 0.24
N PHE A 51 -13.91 7.95 0.42
CA PHE A 51 -12.51 8.37 0.48
C PHE A 51 -11.80 7.88 1.74
N VAL A 52 -12.50 7.89 2.88
CA VAL A 52 -11.93 7.42 4.16
C VAL A 52 -11.57 5.94 4.07
N VAL A 53 -12.49 5.12 3.54
CA VAL A 53 -12.26 3.69 3.34
C VAL A 53 -11.16 3.44 2.32
N LEU A 54 -11.11 4.24 1.26
CA LEU A 54 -10.07 4.18 0.23
C LEU A 54 -8.67 4.38 0.83
N VAL A 55 -8.50 5.42 1.67
CA VAL A 55 -7.23 5.72 2.34
C VAL A 55 -6.84 4.60 3.29
N GLU A 56 -7.77 4.11 4.13
CA GLU A 56 -7.50 3.03 5.07
C GLU A 56 -7.01 1.75 4.36
N ARG A 57 -7.62 1.40 3.23
CA ARG A 57 -7.24 0.23 2.43
C ARG A 57 -5.90 0.43 1.73
N ALA A 58 -5.62 1.63 1.24
CA ALA A 58 -4.33 1.95 0.64
C ALA A 58 -3.19 1.86 1.67
N CYS A 59 -3.39 2.33 2.91
CA CYS A 59 -2.40 2.17 3.97
C CYS A 59 -2.10 0.70 4.29
N LYS A 60 -3.12 -0.15 4.42
CA LYS A 60 -2.92 -1.59 4.67
C LYS A 60 -2.20 -2.29 3.51
N ALA A 61 -2.48 -1.88 2.27
CA ALA A 61 -1.80 -2.42 1.09
C ALA A 61 -0.34 -1.96 1.01
N ASP A 62 -0.03 -0.72 1.40
CA ASP A 62 1.34 -0.20 1.50
C ASP A 62 2.16 -0.95 2.56
N GLU A 63 1.57 -1.20 3.74
CA GLU A 63 2.21 -2.00 4.79
C GLU A 63 2.57 -3.41 4.29
N LEU A 64 1.66 -4.06 3.56
CA LEU A 64 1.89 -5.38 2.97
C LEU A 64 3.00 -5.37 1.91
N ALA A 65 2.97 -4.40 0.99
CA ALA A 65 3.98 -4.27 -0.07
C ALA A 65 5.38 -4.02 0.53
N ASN A 66 5.47 -3.18 1.56
CA ASN A 66 6.73 -2.90 2.26
C ASN A 66 7.26 -4.13 3.02
N GLU A 67 6.39 -4.97 3.57
CA GLU A 67 6.79 -6.21 4.25
C GLU A 67 7.41 -7.22 3.28
N GLU A 68 6.84 -7.37 2.07
CA GLU A 68 7.39 -8.25 1.03
C GLU A 68 8.80 -7.82 0.58
N THR A 69 9.03 -6.51 0.39
CA THR A 69 10.36 -6.02 0.00
C THR A 69 11.43 -6.31 1.06
N LYS A 70 11.08 -6.21 2.35
CA LYS A 70 12.00 -6.51 3.45
C LYS A 70 12.38 -7.99 3.49
N ALA A 71 11.41 -8.88 3.27
CA ALA A 71 11.63 -10.33 3.24
C ALA A 71 12.54 -10.75 2.06
N ASP A 72 12.37 -10.14 0.87
CA ASP A 72 13.24 -10.45 -0.29
C ASP A 72 14.69 -10.03 -0.04
N ILE A 73 14.92 -8.84 0.54
CA ILE A 73 16.26 -8.36 0.89
C ILE A 73 16.96 -9.30 1.88
N GLU A 74 16.26 -9.73 2.93
CA GLU A 74 16.83 -10.62 3.96
C GLU A 74 17.16 -12.03 3.41
N SER A 75 16.33 -12.54 2.49
CA SER A 75 16.58 -13.81 1.80
C SER A 75 17.79 -13.76 0.85
N ARG A 76 18.09 -12.59 0.28
CA ARG A 76 19.25 -12.39 -0.61
C ARG A 76 20.56 -12.24 0.15
N ASP A 77 20.56 -11.56 1.30
CA ASP A 77 21.77 -11.35 2.09
C ASP A 77 22.28 -12.64 2.75
N SER A 78 21.38 -13.54 3.12
CA SER A 78 21.74 -14.88 3.62
C SER A 78 22.46 -15.75 2.56
N LYS A 79 22.21 -15.50 1.27
CA LYS A 79 22.84 -16.23 0.15
C LYS A 79 24.25 -15.73 -0.20
N LYS A 80 24.61 -14.49 0.18
CA LYS A 80 25.96 -13.94 0.00
C LYS A 80 26.94 -14.38 1.09
N LYS A 81 26.46 -14.78 2.28
CA LYS A 81 27.32 -15.27 3.37
C LYS A 81 27.87 -16.69 3.13
N THR A 82 27.28 -17.48 2.24
CA THR A 82 27.68 -18.88 2.01
C THR A 82 28.77 -19.08 0.96
N VAL A 83 29.21 -18.04 0.25
CA VAL A 83 30.26 -18.15 -0.79
C VAL A 83 31.68 -17.78 -0.30
N GLY A 84 31.86 -17.48 0.99
CA GLY A 84 33.14 -16.97 1.53
C GLY A 84 33.95 -17.90 2.44
N PHE A 85 33.48 -19.10 2.76
CA PHE A 85 34.19 -20.00 3.68
C PHE A 85 34.37 -21.40 3.11
N GLN A 86 35.22 -21.50 2.08
CA GLN A 86 35.94 -22.76 1.84
C GLN A 86 37.34 -22.63 2.46
N SER A 87 37.39 -22.86 3.76
CA SER A 87 38.63 -23.06 4.50
C SER A 87 39.28 -24.36 4.05
N SER A 88 40.50 -24.29 3.52
CA SER A 88 41.45 -25.40 3.56
C SER A 88 42.84 -24.83 3.78
N SER A 89 43.25 -24.89 5.04
CA SER A 89 44.54 -24.45 5.55
C SER A 89 45.69 -25.38 5.14
N LYS A 90 46.83 -24.76 4.82
CA LYS A 90 48.22 -25.18 5.10
C LYS A 90 48.73 -26.50 4.50
N LYS A 91 49.71 -26.39 3.60
CA LYS A 91 51.06 -26.97 3.84
C LYS A 91 52.13 -26.29 2.99
N SER A 92 52.90 -25.39 3.60
CA SER A 92 54.24 -25.08 3.13
C SER A 92 55.12 -26.31 3.37
N ARG A 93 55.90 -26.70 2.37
CA ARG A 93 57.07 -27.56 2.56
C ARG A 93 58.19 -26.97 1.73
N GLY A 94 59.04 -26.20 2.39
CA GLY A 94 60.34 -25.79 1.88
C GLY A 94 61.42 -26.82 2.22
N PHE A 95 62.57 -26.64 1.55
CA PHE A 95 63.89 -27.26 1.73
C PHE A 95 64.04 -28.67 1.08
N THR A 96 65.09 -29.01 0.32
CA THR A 96 66.49 -28.52 0.30
C THR A 96 67.26 -29.10 -0.91
N THR A 97 68.32 -28.36 -1.31
CA THR A 97 69.60 -28.74 -1.97
C THR A 97 69.59 -29.37 -3.35
#